data_AF-A0A1Z8A695-F1
#
_entry.id   AF-A0A1Z8A695-F1
#
_cell.length_a   1.000
_cell.length_b   1.000
_cell.length_c   1.000
_cell.angle_alpha   90.00
_cell.angle_beta   90.00
_cell.angle_gamma   90.00
#
_symmetry.space_group_name_H-M   'P 1'
#
loop_
_entity.id
_entity.type
_entity.pdbx_description
1 polymer ?
#
loop_
_entity_poly.entity_id
_entity_poly.type
_entity_poly.pdbx_seq_one_letter_code
_entity_poly.pdbx_strand_id
1 'polypeptide(L)'
;MLLMASLSYGAEYEAGIQCYESGDYKCALFNREPLANKGEAEAQHKLGLLHAEGNGIPQSHVEAMSWFRKSAAQGFAKAQYSLGIMFENGMGVKLDHLEAFRWYKLAAEQGHSFGQHNLAKLYFDGRGVKKDLNKAAMWYEKAAKQGDAKASYNLATMYIYTDLAGGKNYEKAIDWYRKAAGLGDATGQYALGITYAQGYGIEKDHEEAGKWYRRAAMQGHVDAQISLGESLYQGMGVKQDYVEAVKWFQKAAESGHAGAENNLGVAYFYGQGVKLDYIEALKWFRKAVEQENMYAQNSLGLSYAKGQGVKQDYVEALKWFQKSADLGYHDAQSNLGSAYFHGQGVQQDYSQALKWYRKAAEQGNAEAQFNLGLLYSQENFKMDTVEAARWYKRAAAKGHGDAQVHLAAMHVGGVGVHNAAEASRLYNLACNTAPRPNCGSLKELIEIDAKKVSVVVVAKDKSQVAGDAITTENMQVRRINLDVLPDDYVTPGRFAEIEGKILERNVEPGVPVRLSDIVN
;
A
#
# COMPACT_ATOMS: atom_id res chain seq x y z
N MET A 1 31.93 51.95 -40.07
CA MET A 1 30.53 51.52 -40.28
C MET A 1 30.24 50.13 -39.68
N LEU A 2 31.02 49.08 -39.99
CA LEU A 2 30.79 47.74 -39.43
C LEU A 2 30.80 47.67 -37.88
N LEU A 3 31.70 48.39 -37.20
CA LEU A 3 31.75 48.42 -35.73
C LEU A 3 30.54 49.12 -35.07
N MET A 4 29.94 50.11 -35.73
CA MET A 4 28.79 50.86 -35.19
C MET A 4 27.49 50.06 -35.35
N ALA A 5 27.36 49.31 -36.44
CA ALA A 5 26.23 48.42 -36.67
C ALA A 5 26.22 47.20 -35.70
N SER A 6 27.38 46.67 -35.33
CA SER A 6 27.48 45.60 -34.32
C SER A 6 27.15 46.07 -32.89
N LEU A 7 27.43 47.34 -32.58
CA LEU A 7 27.11 47.93 -31.27
C LEU A 7 25.61 48.25 -31.13
N SER A 8 24.96 48.77 -32.18
CA SER A 8 23.51 49.01 -32.15
C SER A 8 22.71 47.71 -32.11
N TYR A 9 23.23 46.66 -32.77
CA TYR A 9 22.66 45.33 -32.81
C TYR A 9 22.57 44.66 -31.42
N GLY A 10 23.66 44.70 -30.65
CA GLY A 10 23.67 44.16 -29.29
C GLY A 10 22.66 44.87 -28.37
N ALA A 11 22.51 46.19 -28.54
CA ALA A 11 21.61 47.00 -27.74
C ALA A 11 20.12 46.71 -28.02
N GLU A 12 19.72 46.56 -29.29
CA GLU A 12 18.34 46.19 -29.68
C GLU A 12 17.96 44.80 -29.17
N TYR A 13 18.89 43.84 -29.23
CA TYR A 13 18.70 42.48 -28.74
C TYR A 13 18.52 42.43 -27.21
N GLU A 14 19.41 43.09 -26.45
CA GLU A 14 19.32 43.16 -24.99
C GLU A 14 18.05 43.88 -24.52
N ALA A 15 17.67 44.97 -25.19
CA ALA A 15 16.42 45.68 -24.91
C ALA A 15 15.19 44.76 -25.10
N GLY A 16 15.18 43.93 -26.15
CA GLY A 16 14.12 42.96 -26.39
C GLY A 16 14.08 41.81 -25.38
N ILE A 17 15.19 41.47 -24.73
CA ILE A 17 15.21 40.51 -23.60
C ILE A 17 14.64 41.16 -22.35
N GLN A 18 15.16 42.34 -21.97
CA GLN A 18 14.70 43.06 -20.79
C GLN A 18 13.20 43.34 -20.82
N CYS A 19 12.67 43.76 -21.97
CA CYS A 19 11.24 43.99 -22.14
C CYS A 19 10.41 42.70 -21.97
N TYR A 20 10.94 41.55 -22.39
CA TYR A 20 10.25 40.29 -22.19
C TYR A 20 10.27 39.84 -20.73
N GLU A 21 11.40 39.99 -20.06
CA GLU A 21 11.56 39.66 -18.64
C GLU A 21 10.75 40.57 -17.72
N SER A 22 10.53 41.83 -18.13
CA SER A 22 9.68 42.78 -17.41
C SER A 22 8.18 42.59 -17.68
N GLY A 23 7.80 41.70 -18.60
CA GLY A 23 6.41 41.48 -19.02
C GLY A 23 5.88 42.52 -20.01
N ASP A 24 6.72 43.46 -20.48
CA ASP A 24 6.37 44.37 -21.58
C ASP A 24 6.54 43.68 -22.94
N TYR A 25 5.56 42.82 -23.24
CA TYR A 25 5.57 42.04 -24.47
C TYR A 25 5.39 42.89 -25.74
N LYS A 26 4.83 44.10 -25.63
CA LYS A 26 4.74 45.03 -26.76
C LYS A 26 6.10 45.61 -27.11
N CYS A 27 6.88 46.02 -26.09
CA CYS A 27 8.26 46.41 -26.29
C CYS A 27 9.11 45.23 -26.80
N ALA A 28 8.92 44.02 -26.24
CA ALA A 28 9.64 42.84 -26.69
C ALA A 28 9.35 42.52 -28.18
N LEU A 29 8.09 42.65 -28.60
CA LEU A 29 7.70 42.52 -30.00
C LEU A 29 8.37 43.57 -30.88
N PHE A 30 8.27 44.85 -30.49
CA PHE A 30 8.82 45.98 -31.23
C PHE A 30 10.32 45.83 -31.51
N ASN A 31 11.09 45.35 -30.54
CA ASN A 31 12.54 45.15 -30.69
C ASN A 31 12.89 43.87 -31.48
N ARG A 32 12.02 42.83 -31.46
CA ARG A 32 12.31 41.53 -32.11
C ARG A 32 11.86 41.44 -33.57
N GLU A 33 10.78 42.12 -33.94
CA GLU A 33 10.21 42.05 -35.28
C GLU A 33 11.20 42.49 -36.39
N PRO A 34 11.96 43.61 -36.24
CA PRO A 34 12.96 44.00 -37.22
C PRO A 34 14.07 42.96 -37.39
N LEU A 35 14.54 42.36 -36.30
CA LEU A 35 15.59 41.33 -36.28
C LEU A 35 15.09 40.02 -36.92
N ALA A 36 13.86 39.61 -36.61
CA ALA A 36 13.24 38.44 -37.20
C ALA A 36 13.04 38.60 -38.73
N ASN A 37 12.67 39.80 -39.17
CA ASN A 37 12.53 40.17 -40.57
C ASN A 37 13.87 40.23 -41.32
N LYS A 38 14.97 40.56 -40.63
CA LYS A 38 16.35 40.48 -41.16
C LYS A 38 16.84 39.04 -41.32
N GLY A 39 16.09 38.05 -40.84
CA GLY A 39 16.40 36.64 -41.01
C GLY A 39 17.01 35.97 -39.79
N GLU A 40 17.16 36.65 -38.66
CA GLU A 40 17.88 36.09 -37.50
C GLU A 40 17.11 34.94 -36.83
N ALA A 41 17.74 33.76 -36.77
CA ALA A 41 17.06 32.55 -36.31
C ALA A 41 16.54 32.66 -34.87
N GLU A 42 17.30 33.25 -33.94
CA GLU A 42 16.84 33.40 -32.55
C GLU A 42 15.70 34.42 -32.43
N ALA A 43 15.78 35.55 -33.13
CA ALA A 43 14.69 36.54 -33.15
C ALA A 43 13.41 35.95 -33.75
N GLN A 44 13.51 35.17 -34.83
CA GLN A 44 12.39 34.43 -35.41
C GLN A 44 11.81 33.41 -34.43
N HIS A 45 12.64 32.66 -33.70
CA HIS A 45 12.16 31.74 -32.67
C HIS A 45 11.42 32.48 -31.55
N LYS A 46 12.00 33.56 -31.02
CA LYS A 46 11.39 34.36 -29.96
C LYS A 46 10.08 35.02 -30.40
N LEU A 47 10.00 35.47 -31.65
CA LEU A 47 8.75 35.99 -32.23
C LEU A 47 7.70 34.89 -32.37
N GLY A 48 8.10 33.69 -32.78
CA GLY A 48 7.23 32.52 -32.79
C GLY A 48 6.67 32.18 -31.41
N LEU A 49 7.47 32.29 -30.34
CA LEU A 49 7.01 32.10 -28.96
C LEU A 49 5.95 33.13 -28.54
N LEU A 50 6.14 34.41 -28.88
CA LEU A 50 5.15 35.46 -28.61
C LEU A 50 3.78 35.13 -29.24
N HIS A 51 3.78 34.65 -30.48
CA HIS A 51 2.56 34.20 -31.15
C HIS A 51 1.97 32.93 -30.54
N ALA A 52 2.80 31.98 -30.12
CA ALA A 52 2.36 30.72 -29.54
C ALA A 52 1.68 30.92 -28.17
N GLU A 53 2.21 31.84 -27.37
CA GLU A 53 1.74 32.12 -26.00
C GLU A 53 0.65 33.19 -25.97
N GLY A 54 0.53 34.02 -27.00
CA GLY A 54 -0.41 35.16 -27.02
C GLY A 54 0.03 36.31 -26.11
N ASN A 55 1.33 36.40 -25.83
CA ASN A 55 1.91 37.40 -24.94
C ASN A 55 2.05 38.74 -25.67
N GLY A 56 1.20 39.71 -25.34
CA GLY A 56 1.20 41.05 -25.94
C GLY A 56 0.56 41.15 -27.33
N ILE A 57 0.18 40.01 -27.93
CA ILE A 57 -0.47 39.89 -29.24
C ILE A 57 -1.51 38.77 -29.23
N PRO A 58 -2.51 38.77 -30.14
CA PRO A 58 -3.44 37.64 -30.26
C PRO A 58 -2.69 36.32 -30.50
N GLN A 59 -3.03 35.29 -29.72
CA GLN A 59 -2.45 33.97 -29.87
C GLN A 59 -2.74 33.42 -31.28
N SER A 60 -1.69 32.92 -31.93
CA SER A 60 -1.80 32.27 -33.24
C SER A 60 -0.73 31.20 -33.39
N HIS A 61 -1.14 29.94 -33.26
CA HIS A 61 -0.25 28.81 -33.50
C HIS A 61 0.18 28.71 -34.97
N VAL A 62 -0.64 29.20 -35.91
CA VAL A 62 -0.29 29.21 -37.34
C VAL A 62 0.87 30.17 -37.60
N GLU A 63 0.81 31.38 -37.04
CA GLU A 63 1.90 32.36 -37.15
C GLU A 63 3.15 31.90 -36.41
N ALA A 64 2.99 31.35 -35.19
CA ALA A 64 4.08 30.77 -34.44
C ALA A 64 4.84 29.72 -35.26
N MET A 65 4.11 28.83 -35.93
CA MET A 65 4.70 27.81 -36.76
C MET A 65 5.44 28.37 -37.97
N SER A 66 4.90 29.41 -38.62
CA SER A 66 5.57 30.10 -39.72
C SER A 66 6.94 30.62 -39.30
N TRP A 67 7.01 31.28 -38.16
CA TRP A 67 8.26 31.79 -37.60
C TRP A 67 9.22 30.69 -37.15
N PHE A 68 8.72 29.66 -36.47
CA PHE A 68 9.55 28.52 -36.10
C PHE A 68 10.11 27.79 -37.32
N ARG A 69 9.37 27.66 -38.43
CA ARG A 69 9.89 27.08 -39.68
C ARG A 69 11.03 27.89 -40.26
N LYS A 70 10.92 29.22 -40.30
CA LYS A 70 12.02 30.10 -40.78
C LYS A 70 13.28 29.94 -39.92
N SER A 71 13.11 29.88 -38.60
CA SER A 71 14.23 29.70 -37.66
C SER A 71 14.84 28.29 -37.73
N ALA A 72 14.01 27.26 -37.76
CA ALA A 72 14.43 25.86 -37.81
C ALA A 72 15.10 25.49 -39.13
N ALA A 73 14.71 26.12 -40.25
CA ALA A 73 15.35 25.98 -41.56
C ALA A 73 16.82 26.43 -41.55
N GLN A 74 17.19 27.31 -40.61
CA GLN A 74 18.57 27.74 -40.38
C GLN A 74 19.33 26.82 -39.40
N GLY A 75 18.72 25.72 -38.98
CA GLY A 75 19.32 24.77 -38.04
C GLY A 75 19.10 25.10 -36.56
N PHE A 76 18.36 26.15 -36.20
CA PHE A 76 18.25 26.56 -34.80
C PHE A 76 17.52 25.54 -33.92
N ALA A 77 18.26 24.88 -33.02
CA ALA A 77 17.79 23.72 -32.27
C ALA A 77 16.54 23.99 -31.41
N LYS A 78 16.43 25.18 -30.80
CA LYS A 78 15.24 25.55 -30.00
C LYS A 78 13.99 25.66 -30.87
N ALA A 79 14.09 26.16 -32.10
CA ALA A 79 12.96 26.23 -33.03
C ALA A 79 12.59 24.86 -33.61
N GLN A 80 13.58 24.01 -33.87
CA GLN A 80 13.31 22.61 -34.24
C GLN A 80 12.58 21.88 -33.11
N TYR A 81 13.00 22.06 -31.87
CA TYR A 81 12.28 21.54 -30.70
C TYR A 81 10.84 22.09 -30.63
N SER A 82 10.65 23.40 -30.79
CA SER A 82 9.31 24.01 -30.82
C SER A 82 8.42 23.42 -31.91
N LEU A 83 8.93 23.21 -33.14
CA LEU A 83 8.18 22.53 -34.21
C LEU A 83 7.81 21.10 -33.82
N GLY A 84 8.71 20.37 -33.16
CA GLY A 84 8.42 19.04 -32.63
C GLY A 84 7.20 19.04 -31.71
N ILE A 85 7.12 20.00 -30.77
CA ILE A 85 5.97 20.17 -29.89
C ILE A 85 4.70 20.50 -30.68
N MET A 86 4.78 21.39 -31.67
CA MET A 86 3.62 21.79 -32.48
C MET A 86 3.02 20.61 -33.24
N PHE A 87 3.85 19.78 -33.86
CA PHE A 87 3.39 18.57 -34.54
C PHE A 87 2.89 17.48 -33.59
N GLU A 88 3.52 17.31 -32.41
CA GLU A 88 3.09 16.30 -31.43
C GLU A 88 1.69 16.62 -30.87
N ASN A 89 1.36 17.90 -30.70
CA ASN A 89 0.10 18.34 -30.09
C ASN A 89 -0.93 18.88 -31.10
N GLY A 90 -0.59 18.93 -32.40
CA GLY A 90 -1.48 19.49 -33.42
C GLY A 90 -1.74 20.99 -33.27
N MET A 91 -0.77 21.76 -32.77
CA MET A 91 -0.91 23.21 -32.59
C MET A 91 -0.61 23.91 -33.92
N GLY A 92 -1.63 24.53 -34.54
CA GLY A 92 -1.47 25.25 -35.81
C GLY A 92 -1.24 24.34 -37.03
N VAL A 93 -1.18 23.02 -36.83
CA VAL A 93 -1.08 21.98 -37.86
C VAL A 93 -1.83 20.72 -37.43
N LYS A 94 -2.11 19.84 -38.39
CA LYS A 94 -2.56 18.49 -38.07
C LYS A 94 -1.50 17.78 -37.22
N LEU A 95 -1.95 17.09 -36.16
CA LEU A 95 -1.12 16.24 -35.33
C LEU A 95 -0.38 15.22 -36.20
N ASP A 96 0.94 15.12 -36.04
CA ASP A 96 1.81 14.22 -36.79
C ASP A 96 3.03 13.82 -35.95
N HIS A 97 3.01 12.60 -35.42
CA HIS A 97 4.13 12.10 -34.60
C HIS A 97 5.40 11.79 -35.41
N LEU A 98 5.29 11.51 -36.72
CA LEU A 98 6.47 11.27 -37.56
C LEU A 98 7.22 12.58 -37.83
N GLU A 99 6.50 13.67 -38.08
CA GLU A 99 7.11 15.00 -38.18
C GLU A 99 7.66 15.45 -36.83
N ALA A 100 6.92 15.25 -35.72
CA ALA A 100 7.44 15.54 -34.38
C ALA A 100 8.77 14.80 -34.12
N PHE A 101 8.83 13.51 -34.47
CA PHE A 101 10.05 12.71 -34.39
C PHE A 101 11.21 13.31 -35.19
N ARG A 102 10.98 13.71 -36.45
CA ARG A 102 12.00 14.31 -37.32
C ARG A 102 12.57 15.58 -36.70
N TRP A 103 11.71 16.47 -36.22
CA TRP A 103 12.11 17.74 -35.63
C TRP A 103 12.82 17.57 -34.28
N TYR A 104 12.30 16.72 -33.39
CA TYR A 104 13.00 16.41 -32.15
C TYR A 104 14.35 15.75 -32.39
N LYS A 105 14.48 14.89 -33.40
CA LYS A 105 15.75 14.28 -33.79
C LYS A 105 16.79 15.32 -34.18
N LEU A 106 16.43 16.29 -35.03
CA LEU A 106 17.34 17.37 -35.43
C LEU A 106 17.80 18.20 -34.21
N ALA A 107 16.88 18.54 -33.30
CA ALA A 107 17.24 19.27 -32.08
C ALA A 107 18.14 18.43 -31.14
N ALA A 108 17.81 17.15 -30.97
CA ALA A 108 18.51 16.23 -30.08
C ALA A 108 19.95 15.95 -30.54
N GLU A 109 20.17 15.81 -31.85
CA GLU A 109 21.49 15.61 -32.47
C GLU A 109 22.41 16.81 -32.27
N GLN A 110 21.84 18.01 -32.09
CA GLN A 110 22.58 19.23 -31.72
C GLN A 110 22.81 19.38 -30.21
N GLY A 111 22.42 18.40 -29.41
CA GLY A 111 22.62 18.44 -27.96
C GLY A 111 21.47 19.05 -27.17
N HIS A 112 20.37 19.49 -27.79
CA HIS A 112 19.25 20.13 -27.06
C HIS A 112 18.59 19.13 -26.09
N SER A 113 18.75 19.35 -24.77
CA SER A 113 18.33 18.41 -23.72
C SER A 113 16.85 18.01 -23.80
N PHE A 114 15.93 18.98 -23.93
CA PHE A 114 14.50 18.68 -24.08
C PHE A 114 14.17 17.99 -25.42
N GLY A 115 14.97 18.24 -26.46
CA GLY A 115 14.85 17.53 -27.74
C GLY A 115 15.23 16.06 -27.58
N GLN A 116 16.32 15.79 -26.86
CA GLN A 116 16.76 14.44 -26.50
C GLN A 116 15.72 13.72 -25.63
N HIS A 117 15.16 14.40 -24.63
CA HIS A 117 14.09 13.87 -23.80
C HIS A 117 12.87 13.45 -24.63
N ASN A 118 12.34 14.35 -25.46
CA ASN A 118 11.11 14.06 -26.20
C ASN A 118 11.36 13.02 -27.30
N LEU A 119 12.54 13.03 -27.93
CA LEU A 119 12.94 11.97 -28.83
C LEU A 119 12.99 10.60 -28.13
N ALA A 120 13.54 10.55 -26.91
CA ALA A 120 13.56 9.33 -26.11
C ALA A 120 12.14 8.82 -25.82
N LYS A 121 11.22 9.73 -25.46
CA LYS A 121 9.81 9.41 -25.24
C LYS A 121 9.15 8.81 -26.49
N LEU A 122 9.41 9.38 -27.67
CA LEU A 122 8.85 8.83 -28.93
C LEU A 122 9.39 7.43 -29.24
N TYR A 123 10.67 7.15 -28.98
CA TYR A 123 11.22 5.80 -29.09
C TYR A 123 10.65 4.84 -28.04
N PHE A 124 10.39 5.31 -26.82
CA PHE A 124 9.82 4.51 -25.74
C PHE A 124 8.38 4.09 -26.06
N ASP A 125 7.56 5.04 -26.53
CA ASP A 125 6.15 4.82 -26.86
C ASP A 125 5.97 4.13 -28.22
N GLY A 126 6.93 4.27 -29.15
CA GLY A 126 6.77 3.89 -30.55
C GLY A 126 5.86 4.84 -31.35
N ARG A 127 5.80 6.12 -30.97
CA ARG A 127 4.99 7.15 -31.66
C ARG A 127 5.82 7.82 -32.75
N GLY A 128 5.39 7.70 -34.01
CA GLY A 128 6.09 8.25 -35.17
C GLY A 128 7.38 7.53 -35.56
N VAL A 129 7.80 6.53 -34.78
CA VAL A 129 8.98 5.69 -34.99
C VAL A 129 8.74 4.30 -34.40
N LYS A 130 9.40 3.26 -34.91
CA LYS A 130 9.35 1.93 -34.28
C LYS A 130 9.87 2.02 -32.84
N LYS A 131 9.13 1.44 -31.89
CA LYS A 131 9.51 1.35 -30.49
C LYS A 131 10.91 0.71 -30.34
N ASP A 132 11.78 1.35 -29.55
CA ASP A 132 13.16 0.94 -29.34
C ASP A 132 13.64 1.41 -27.95
N LEU A 133 13.63 0.48 -26.99
CA LEU A 133 13.99 0.77 -25.59
C LEU A 133 15.46 1.18 -25.44
N ASN A 134 16.36 0.62 -26.24
CA ASN A 134 17.79 0.94 -26.15
C ASN A 134 18.05 2.36 -26.64
N LYS A 135 17.40 2.78 -27.74
CA LYS A 135 17.49 4.17 -28.20
C LYS A 135 16.82 5.15 -27.25
N ALA A 136 15.66 4.79 -26.70
CA ALA A 136 15.01 5.60 -25.67
C ALA A 136 15.94 5.81 -24.47
N ALA A 137 16.50 4.73 -23.92
CA ALA A 137 17.43 4.81 -22.80
C ALA A 137 18.67 5.66 -23.11
N MET A 138 19.27 5.47 -24.29
CA MET A 138 20.41 6.28 -24.75
C MET A 138 20.08 7.78 -24.81
N TRP A 139 18.93 8.16 -25.36
CA TRP A 139 18.55 9.57 -25.46
C TRP A 139 18.15 10.18 -24.12
N TYR A 140 17.44 9.44 -23.26
CA TYR A 140 17.19 9.88 -21.89
C TYR A 140 18.49 10.05 -21.12
N GLU A 141 19.46 9.15 -21.27
CA GLU A 141 20.76 9.26 -20.60
C GLU A 141 21.50 10.53 -21.03
N LYS A 142 21.48 10.87 -22.33
CA LYS A 142 22.07 12.12 -22.83
C LYS A 142 21.39 13.36 -22.23
N ALA A 143 20.06 13.38 -22.17
CA ALA A 143 19.31 14.49 -21.56
C ALA A 143 19.60 14.58 -20.05
N ALA A 144 19.59 13.44 -19.36
CA ALA A 144 19.84 13.34 -17.92
C ALA A 144 21.25 13.80 -17.53
N LYS A 145 22.27 13.49 -18.34
CA LYS A 145 23.65 13.99 -18.17
C LYS A 145 23.76 15.52 -18.27
N GLN A 146 22.78 16.17 -18.89
CA GLN A 146 22.68 17.63 -18.98
C GLN A 146 21.81 18.25 -17.87
N GLY A 147 21.41 17.48 -16.87
CA GLY A 147 20.59 17.96 -15.76
C GLY A 147 19.08 17.91 -15.99
N ASP A 148 18.61 17.19 -17.02
CA ASP A 148 17.18 16.91 -17.15
C ASP A 148 16.75 15.86 -16.10
N ALA A 149 16.13 16.35 -15.02
CA ALA A 149 15.69 15.51 -13.92
C ALA A 149 14.56 14.55 -14.33
N LYS A 150 13.66 14.98 -15.22
CA LYS A 150 12.57 14.12 -15.73
C LYS A 150 13.13 13.00 -16.62
N ALA A 151 14.15 13.28 -17.43
CA ALA A 151 14.85 12.25 -18.19
C ALA A 151 15.56 11.25 -17.27
N SER A 152 16.16 11.72 -16.17
CA SER A 152 16.75 10.86 -15.14
C SER A 152 15.70 9.93 -14.52
N TYR A 153 14.55 10.47 -14.11
CA TYR A 153 13.43 9.70 -13.58
C TYR A 153 12.88 8.67 -14.59
N ASN A 154 12.67 9.09 -15.85
CA ASN A 154 12.16 8.20 -16.89
C ASN A 154 13.13 7.05 -17.18
N LEU A 155 14.44 7.33 -17.24
CA LEU A 155 15.46 6.31 -17.42
C LEU A 155 15.51 5.32 -16.25
N ALA A 156 15.39 5.80 -15.02
CA ALA A 156 15.28 4.93 -13.84
C ALA A 156 14.06 4.00 -13.93
N THR A 157 12.91 4.58 -14.29
CA THR A 157 11.64 3.85 -14.45
C THR A 157 11.77 2.78 -15.55
N MET A 158 12.44 3.10 -16.66
CA MET A 158 12.70 2.13 -17.73
C MET A 158 13.49 0.92 -17.25
N TYR A 159 14.50 1.12 -16.40
CA TYR A 159 15.27 0.01 -15.83
C TYR A 159 14.43 -0.90 -14.92
N ILE A 160 13.32 -0.44 -14.35
CA ILE A 160 12.49 -1.24 -13.43
C ILE A 160 11.31 -1.91 -14.14
N TYR A 161 10.68 -1.22 -15.08
CA TYR A 161 9.38 -1.62 -15.64
C TYR A 161 9.43 -2.10 -17.08
N THR A 162 10.63 -2.21 -17.67
CA THR A 162 10.79 -2.74 -19.04
C THR A 162 11.84 -3.85 -19.08
N ASP A 163 11.94 -4.50 -20.24
CA ASP A 163 12.99 -5.50 -20.52
C ASP A 163 14.31 -4.87 -21.00
N LEU A 164 14.53 -3.59 -20.67
CA LEU A 164 15.79 -2.90 -20.97
C LEU A 164 16.96 -3.65 -20.31
N ALA A 165 17.99 -3.97 -21.09
CA ALA A 165 19.15 -4.75 -20.62
C ALA A 165 18.81 -6.17 -20.10
N GLY A 166 17.75 -6.79 -20.64
CA GLY A 166 17.40 -8.19 -20.34
C GLY A 166 16.60 -8.40 -19.06
N GLY A 167 16.03 -7.32 -18.51
CA GLY A 167 15.10 -7.38 -17.40
C GLY A 167 15.26 -6.21 -16.43
N LYS A 168 14.69 -6.37 -15.23
CA LYS A 168 14.72 -5.33 -14.20
C LYS A 168 16.14 -5.11 -13.67
N ASN A 169 16.57 -3.86 -13.60
CA ASN A 169 17.86 -3.46 -13.05
C ASN A 169 17.69 -2.34 -12.01
N TYR A 170 17.46 -2.73 -10.76
CA TYR A 170 17.26 -1.78 -9.66
C TYR A 170 18.50 -0.97 -9.34
N GLU A 171 19.70 -1.57 -9.44
CA GLU A 171 20.97 -0.88 -9.17
C GLU A 171 21.14 0.37 -10.04
N LYS A 172 20.98 0.23 -11.37
CA LYS A 172 21.03 1.37 -12.28
C LYS A 172 19.87 2.34 -12.06
N ALA A 173 18.68 1.84 -11.74
CA ALA A 173 17.52 2.69 -11.52
C ALA A 173 17.72 3.64 -10.33
N ILE A 174 18.29 3.14 -9.23
CA ILE A 174 18.57 3.93 -8.03
C ILE A 174 19.51 5.08 -8.32
N ASP A 175 20.58 4.85 -9.09
CA ASP A 175 21.52 5.92 -9.45
C ASP A 175 20.84 7.05 -10.23
N TRP A 176 19.92 6.70 -11.13
CA TRP A 176 19.15 7.68 -11.88
C TRP A 176 18.08 8.37 -11.05
N TYR A 177 17.41 7.66 -10.13
CA TYR A 177 16.50 8.30 -9.17
C TYR A 177 17.25 9.26 -8.23
N ARG A 178 18.45 8.90 -7.75
CA ARG A 178 19.31 9.79 -6.96
C ARG A 178 19.66 11.07 -7.71
N LYS A 179 19.97 10.96 -9.01
CA LYS A 179 20.21 12.14 -9.86
C LYS A 179 18.96 13.00 -10.00
N ALA A 180 17.81 12.41 -10.33
CA ALA A 180 16.54 13.14 -10.42
C ALA A 180 16.21 13.87 -9.11
N ALA A 181 16.32 13.15 -7.98
CA ALA A 181 16.03 13.67 -6.65
C ALA A 181 17.01 14.77 -6.21
N GLY A 182 18.30 14.60 -6.53
CA GLY A 182 19.37 15.57 -6.26
C GLY A 182 19.23 16.87 -7.07
N LEU A 183 18.62 16.79 -8.26
CA LEU A 183 18.24 17.97 -9.06
C LEU A 183 16.95 18.65 -8.55
N GLY A 184 16.35 18.15 -7.48
CA GLY A 184 15.17 18.73 -6.86
C GLY A 184 13.82 18.24 -7.41
N ASP A 185 13.79 17.31 -8.37
CA ASP A 185 12.53 16.84 -8.95
C ASP A 185 11.69 16.07 -7.93
N ALA A 186 10.46 16.55 -7.68
CA ALA A 186 9.58 15.98 -6.68
C ALA A 186 9.20 14.52 -6.96
N THR A 187 9.05 14.14 -8.24
CA THR A 187 8.73 12.76 -8.64
C THR A 187 9.91 11.83 -8.39
N GLY A 188 11.12 12.27 -8.74
CA GLY A 188 12.37 11.57 -8.45
C GLY A 188 12.61 11.40 -6.95
N GLN A 189 12.34 12.45 -6.16
CA GLN A 189 12.40 12.37 -4.69
C GLN A 189 11.38 11.36 -4.15
N TYR A 190 10.13 11.41 -4.59
CA TYR A 190 9.10 10.45 -4.18
C TYR A 190 9.49 9.01 -4.54
N ALA A 191 9.92 8.77 -5.78
CA ALA A 191 10.34 7.45 -6.25
C ALA A 191 11.55 6.90 -5.48
N LEU A 192 12.51 7.77 -5.14
CA LEU A 192 13.63 7.38 -4.29
C LEU A 192 13.16 7.01 -2.87
N GLY A 193 12.19 7.75 -2.32
CA GLY A 193 11.54 7.42 -1.06
C GLY A 193 10.89 6.03 -1.07
N ILE A 194 10.14 5.69 -2.13
CA ILE A 194 9.56 4.34 -2.30
C ILE A 194 10.65 3.29 -2.35
N THR A 195 11.74 3.57 -3.09
CA THR A 195 12.85 2.63 -3.26
C THR A 195 13.48 2.27 -1.91
N TYR A 196 13.70 3.26 -1.05
CA TYR A 196 14.16 3.04 0.33
C TYR A 196 13.14 2.31 1.21
N ALA A 197 11.85 2.68 1.13
CA ALA A 197 10.81 2.05 1.94
C ALA A 197 10.60 0.56 1.61
N GLN A 198 10.72 0.20 0.32
CA GLN A 198 10.49 -1.16 -0.16
C GLN A 198 11.75 -2.01 -0.26
N GLY A 199 12.94 -1.38 -0.27
CA GLY A 199 14.22 -2.08 -0.42
C GLY A 199 14.44 -2.59 -1.84
N TYR A 200 14.05 -1.82 -2.86
CA TYR A 200 14.20 -2.23 -4.25
C TYR A 200 15.64 -2.04 -4.72
N GLY A 201 16.45 -3.10 -4.63
CA GLY A 201 17.88 -3.07 -5.00
C GLY A 201 18.79 -2.40 -3.98
N ILE A 202 18.25 -2.02 -2.82
CA ILE A 202 18.95 -1.47 -1.66
C ILE A 202 18.34 -2.03 -0.37
N GLU A 203 19.05 -1.90 0.74
CA GLU A 203 18.50 -2.21 2.06
C GLU A 203 17.32 -1.28 2.37
N LYS A 204 16.32 -1.82 3.08
CA LYS A 204 15.16 -1.04 3.51
C LYS A 204 15.59 0.00 4.53
N ASP A 205 15.21 1.25 4.29
CA ASP A 205 15.48 2.36 5.20
C ASP A 205 14.27 3.30 5.23
N HIS A 206 13.44 3.13 6.25
CA HIS A 206 12.26 3.98 6.41
C HIS A 206 12.64 5.43 6.78
N GLU A 207 13.79 5.65 7.41
CA GLU A 207 14.23 7.00 7.80
C GLU A 207 14.61 7.82 6.57
N GLU A 208 15.41 7.24 5.68
CA GLU A 208 15.70 7.85 4.38
C GLU A 208 14.44 8.02 3.53
N ALA A 209 13.54 7.03 3.52
CA ALA A 209 12.26 7.17 2.84
C ALA A 209 11.47 8.39 3.33
N GLY A 210 11.34 8.56 4.65
CA GLY A 210 10.67 9.70 5.27
C GLY A 210 11.29 11.05 4.90
N LYS A 211 12.63 11.13 4.82
CA LYS A 211 13.33 12.36 4.38
C LYS A 211 12.99 12.71 2.93
N TRP A 212 12.98 11.73 2.03
CA TRP A 212 12.66 11.95 0.62
C TRP A 212 11.18 12.27 0.38
N TYR A 213 10.26 11.57 1.06
CA TYR A 213 8.84 11.90 1.04
C TYR A 213 8.60 13.32 1.50
N ARG A 214 9.27 13.76 2.57
CA ARG A 214 9.17 15.15 3.07
C ARG A 214 9.58 16.19 2.04
N ARG A 215 10.70 15.97 1.33
CA ARG A 215 11.15 16.89 0.27
C ARG A 215 10.15 16.97 -0.88
N ALA A 216 9.63 15.84 -1.35
CA ALA A 216 8.64 15.81 -2.42
C ALA A 216 7.29 16.41 -1.98
N ALA A 217 6.83 16.12 -0.76
CA ALA A 217 5.59 16.63 -0.19
C ALA A 217 5.59 18.16 -0.04
N MET A 218 6.73 18.75 0.35
CA MET A 218 6.92 20.20 0.43
C MET A 218 6.78 20.90 -0.92
N GLN A 219 7.00 20.18 -2.03
CA GLN A 219 6.79 20.69 -3.39
C GLN A 219 5.37 20.47 -3.91
N GLY A 220 4.46 19.94 -3.09
CA GLY A 220 3.08 19.68 -3.50
C GLY A 220 2.84 18.30 -4.12
N HIS A 221 3.81 17.38 -4.10
CA HIS A 221 3.61 16.03 -4.67
C HIS A 221 2.61 15.24 -3.81
N VAL A 222 1.41 15.03 -4.34
CA VAL A 222 0.26 14.47 -3.59
C VAL A 222 0.58 13.09 -2.99
N ASP A 223 1.14 12.16 -3.77
CA ASP A 223 1.45 10.82 -3.22
C ASP A 223 2.51 10.86 -2.12
N ALA A 224 3.46 11.81 -2.20
CA ALA A 224 4.48 11.98 -1.17
C ALA A 224 3.89 12.60 0.10
N GLN A 225 2.90 13.49 -0.02
CA GLN A 225 2.14 14.00 1.13
C GLN A 225 1.42 12.85 1.85
N ILE A 226 0.82 11.93 1.10
CA ILE A 226 0.14 10.75 1.66
C ILE A 226 1.15 9.83 2.34
N SER A 227 2.22 9.44 1.65
CA SER A 227 3.24 8.55 2.21
C SER A 227 3.93 9.15 3.43
N LEU A 228 4.21 10.46 3.43
CA LEU A 228 4.73 11.14 4.61
C LEU A 228 3.72 11.16 5.76
N GLY A 229 2.45 11.43 5.46
CA GLY A 229 1.36 11.39 6.44
C GLY A 229 1.24 10.00 7.07
N GLU A 230 1.30 8.94 6.27
CA GLU A 230 1.28 7.54 6.74
C GLU A 230 2.52 7.19 7.59
N SER A 231 3.71 7.60 7.15
CA SER A 231 4.94 7.44 7.92
C SER A 231 4.85 8.12 9.30
N LEU A 232 4.34 9.36 9.35
CA LEU A 232 4.11 10.10 10.60
C LEU A 232 3.01 9.47 11.45
N TYR A 233 1.95 8.95 10.83
CA TYR A 233 0.85 8.30 11.53
C TYR A 233 1.29 6.99 12.20
N GLN A 234 2.12 6.20 11.52
CA GLN A 234 2.58 4.89 12.00
C GLN A 234 3.91 4.95 12.77
N GLY A 235 4.63 6.08 12.72
CA GLY A 235 5.98 6.18 13.28
C GLY A 235 7.03 5.40 12.49
N MET A 236 6.82 5.18 11.19
CA MET A 236 7.74 4.43 10.33
C MET A 236 8.80 5.35 9.75
N GLY A 237 10.04 5.25 10.26
CA GLY A 237 11.18 6.04 9.79
C GLY A 237 11.16 7.52 10.22
N VAL A 238 10.08 7.96 10.84
CA VAL A 238 9.94 9.27 11.46
C VAL A 238 9.25 9.08 12.80
N LYS A 239 9.50 9.98 13.76
CA LYS A 239 8.79 9.94 15.03
C LYS A 239 7.29 10.07 14.77
N GLN A 240 6.49 9.21 15.42
CA GLN A 240 5.04 9.26 15.28
C GLN A 240 4.51 10.64 15.70
N ASP A 241 3.74 11.26 14.80
CA ASP A 241 3.09 12.54 15.01
C ASP A 241 1.78 12.60 14.24
N TYR A 242 0.68 12.30 14.92
CA TYR A 242 -0.65 12.34 14.32
C TYR A 242 -1.05 13.75 13.88
N VAL A 243 -0.64 14.79 14.61
CA VAL A 243 -1.02 16.18 14.30
C VAL A 243 -0.36 16.60 12.99
N GLU A 244 0.91 16.27 12.80
CA GLU A 244 1.59 16.51 11.52
C GLU A 244 1.02 15.62 10.41
N ALA A 245 0.76 14.34 10.67
CA ALA A 245 0.17 13.43 9.69
C ALA A 245 -1.15 13.97 9.11
N VAL A 246 -2.05 14.45 9.98
CA VAL A 246 -3.34 15.02 9.54
C VAL A 246 -3.16 16.24 8.67
N LYS A 247 -2.17 17.12 8.94
CA LYS A 247 -1.90 18.27 8.07
C LYS A 247 -1.51 17.84 6.66
N TRP A 248 -0.76 16.74 6.52
CA TRP A 248 -0.38 16.22 5.21
C TRP A 248 -1.55 15.51 4.51
N PHE A 249 -2.35 14.72 5.23
CA PHE A 249 -3.58 14.15 4.69
C PHE A 249 -4.57 15.22 4.23
N GLN A 250 -4.72 16.31 4.99
CA GLN A 250 -5.56 17.44 4.63
C GLN A 250 -5.13 18.07 3.29
N LYS A 251 -3.84 18.37 3.11
CA LYS A 251 -3.32 18.93 1.84
C LYS A 251 -3.58 18.00 0.64
N ALA A 252 -3.39 16.70 0.82
CA ALA A 252 -3.63 15.72 -0.24
C ALA A 252 -5.13 15.53 -0.51
N ALA A 253 -5.98 15.58 0.51
CA ALA A 253 -7.44 15.50 0.40
C ALA A 253 -8.05 16.74 -0.26
N GLU A 254 -7.47 17.93 -0.03
CA GLU A 254 -7.83 19.18 -0.71
C GLU A 254 -7.51 19.13 -2.21
N SER A 255 -6.51 18.34 -2.60
CA SER A 255 -6.20 18.04 -4.01
C SER A 255 -7.16 17.01 -4.63
N GLY A 256 -8.15 16.52 -3.87
CA GLY A 256 -9.17 15.57 -4.34
C GLY A 256 -8.74 14.11 -4.28
N HIS A 257 -7.63 13.75 -3.63
CA HIS A 257 -7.16 12.37 -3.61
C HIS A 257 -7.97 11.49 -2.64
N ALA A 258 -8.71 10.52 -3.18
CA ALA A 258 -9.65 9.69 -2.40
C ALA A 258 -9.02 8.92 -1.21
N GLY A 259 -7.78 8.43 -1.37
CA GLY A 259 -7.06 7.77 -0.27
C GLY A 259 -6.72 8.74 0.89
N ALA A 260 -6.43 10.00 0.58
CA ALA A 260 -6.12 11.00 1.58
C ALA A 260 -7.39 11.46 2.30
N GLU A 261 -8.49 11.59 1.56
CA GLU A 261 -9.82 11.83 2.11
C GLU A 261 -10.23 10.72 3.09
N ASN A 262 -10.02 9.44 2.74
CA ASN A 262 -10.22 8.34 3.67
C ASN A 262 -9.33 8.47 4.92
N ASN A 263 -8.03 8.69 4.76
CA ASN A 263 -7.09 8.77 5.90
C ASN A 263 -7.44 9.93 6.84
N LEU A 264 -7.87 11.06 6.28
CA LEU A 264 -8.35 12.19 7.06
C LEU A 264 -9.66 11.87 7.80
N GLY A 265 -10.60 11.18 7.13
CA GLY A 265 -11.81 10.68 7.77
C GLY A 265 -11.51 9.73 8.94
N VAL A 266 -10.54 8.82 8.77
CA VAL A 266 -10.07 7.91 9.83
C VAL A 266 -9.48 8.69 11.01
N ALA A 267 -8.69 9.74 10.75
CA ALA A 267 -8.12 10.57 11.80
C ALA A 267 -9.21 11.26 12.64
N TYR A 268 -10.25 11.82 12.01
CA TYR A 268 -11.40 12.39 12.72
C TYR A 268 -12.21 11.33 13.47
N PHE A 269 -12.37 10.14 12.89
CA PHE A 269 -13.13 9.05 13.49
C PHE A 269 -12.51 8.55 14.80
N TYR A 270 -11.19 8.44 14.86
CA TYR A 270 -10.46 8.02 16.06
C TYR A 270 -9.97 9.17 16.94
N GLY A 271 -10.10 10.42 16.49
CA GLY A 271 -9.54 11.58 17.18
C GLY A 271 -8.00 11.57 17.24
N GLN A 272 -7.36 11.03 16.21
CA GLN A 272 -5.90 10.92 16.14
C GLN A 272 -5.33 12.14 15.42
N GLY A 273 -4.69 13.04 16.17
CA GLY A 273 -4.12 14.29 15.64
C GLY A 273 -5.13 15.43 15.45
N VAL A 274 -6.41 15.12 15.63
CA VAL A 274 -7.54 16.07 15.61
C VAL A 274 -8.53 15.70 16.70
N LYS A 275 -9.42 16.62 17.07
CA LYS A 275 -10.53 16.28 17.97
C LYS A 275 -11.42 15.24 17.30
N LEU A 276 -11.81 14.21 18.07
CA LEU A 276 -12.74 13.18 17.60
C LEU A 276 -14.04 13.83 17.11
N ASP A 277 -14.40 13.55 15.87
CA ASP A 277 -15.62 14.06 15.23
C ASP A 277 -16.13 13.07 14.17
N TYR A 278 -17.15 12.29 14.53
CA TYR A 278 -17.73 11.32 13.61
C TYR A 278 -18.48 11.97 12.43
N ILE A 279 -19.03 13.18 12.61
CA ILE A 279 -19.76 13.87 11.54
C ILE A 279 -18.77 14.34 10.48
N GLU A 280 -17.63 14.89 10.90
CA GLU A 280 -16.56 15.29 9.99
C GLU A 280 -15.93 14.09 9.30
N ALA A 281 -15.68 13.00 10.03
CA ALA A 281 -15.21 11.73 9.46
C ALA A 281 -16.12 11.25 8.31
N LEU A 282 -17.43 11.26 8.52
CA LEU A 282 -18.41 10.85 7.53
C LEU A 282 -18.45 11.74 6.29
N LYS A 283 -18.21 13.06 6.43
CA LYS A 283 -18.10 13.94 5.26
C LYS A 283 -16.94 13.52 4.36
N TRP A 284 -15.78 13.27 4.95
CA TRP A 284 -14.59 12.83 4.22
C TRP A 284 -14.75 11.43 3.63
N PHE A 285 -15.34 10.49 4.37
CA PHE A 285 -15.64 9.16 3.82
C PHE A 285 -16.59 9.24 2.62
N ARG A 286 -17.65 10.07 2.68
CA ARG A 286 -18.59 10.25 1.55
C ARG A 286 -17.88 10.81 0.32
N LYS A 287 -17.00 11.79 0.49
CA LYS A 287 -16.21 12.36 -0.61
C LYS A 287 -15.32 11.31 -1.28
N ALA A 288 -14.64 10.48 -0.48
CA ALA A 288 -13.82 9.39 -1.01
C ALA A 288 -14.66 8.28 -1.69
N VAL A 289 -15.88 8.03 -1.20
CA VAL A 289 -16.82 7.05 -1.77
C VAL A 289 -17.31 7.47 -3.16
N GLU A 290 -17.46 8.78 -3.43
CA GLU A 290 -17.80 9.30 -4.77
C GLU A 290 -16.76 8.92 -5.83
N GLN A 291 -15.54 8.60 -5.41
CA GLN A 291 -14.43 8.14 -6.24
C GLN A 291 -14.20 6.62 -6.16
N GLU A 292 -15.20 5.86 -5.68
CA GLU A 292 -15.16 4.41 -5.53
C GLU A 292 -14.04 3.88 -4.60
N ASN A 293 -13.58 4.69 -3.64
CA ASN A 293 -12.54 4.26 -2.71
C ASN A 293 -13.03 3.14 -1.78
N MET A 294 -12.47 1.94 -1.93
CA MET A 294 -12.89 0.75 -1.18
C MET A 294 -12.69 0.87 0.34
N TYR A 295 -11.64 1.57 0.80
CA TYR A 295 -11.38 1.78 2.22
C TYR A 295 -12.45 2.68 2.85
N ALA A 296 -12.79 3.78 2.18
CA ALA A 296 -13.82 4.70 2.62
C ALA A 296 -15.21 4.06 2.64
N GLN A 297 -15.52 3.22 1.65
CA GLN A 297 -16.76 2.43 1.64
C GLN A 297 -16.84 1.52 2.87
N ASN A 298 -15.76 0.82 3.23
CA ASN A 298 -15.73 0.01 4.44
C ASN A 298 -15.84 0.87 5.72
N SER A 299 -15.13 1.99 5.80
CA SER A 299 -15.21 2.93 6.94
C SER A 299 -16.62 3.50 7.13
N LEU A 300 -17.32 3.81 6.03
CA LEU A 300 -18.71 4.25 6.05
C LEU A 300 -19.64 3.12 6.51
N GLY A 301 -19.42 1.89 6.03
CA GLY A 301 -20.14 0.71 6.51
C GLY A 301 -19.98 0.48 8.02
N LEU A 302 -18.74 0.60 8.54
CA LEU A 302 -18.47 0.50 9.98
C LEU A 302 -19.17 1.59 10.78
N SER A 303 -19.23 2.82 10.24
CA SER A 303 -19.89 3.96 10.89
C SER A 303 -21.40 3.70 11.04
N TYR A 304 -22.05 3.15 10.01
CA TYR A 304 -23.46 2.73 10.07
C TYR A 304 -23.67 1.53 11.01
N ALA A 305 -22.80 0.52 10.97
CA ALA A 305 -22.91 -0.66 11.82
C ALA A 305 -22.79 -0.33 13.31
N LYS A 306 -21.99 0.69 13.65
CA LYS A 306 -21.75 1.13 15.03
C LYS A 306 -22.60 2.33 15.46
N GLY A 307 -23.33 2.97 14.54
CA GLY A 307 -24.07 4.20 14.81
C GLY A 307 -23.18 5.40 15.18
N GLN A 308 -21.98 5.48 14.61
CA GLN A 308 -21.00 6.54 14.89
C GLN A 308 -21.18 7.69 13.90
N GLY A 309 -21.72 8.82 14.37
CA GLY A 309 -22.04 9.99 13.53
C GLY A 309 -23.29 9.85 12.67
N VAL A 310 -23.89 8.66 12.64
CA VAL A 310 -25.16 8.34 11.97
C VAL A 310 -25.99 7.46 12.87
N LYS A 311 -27.30 7.41 12.64
CA LYS A 311 -28.15 6.41 13.29
C LYS A 311 -27.66 5.02 12.87
N GLN A 312 -27.58 4.09 13.83
CA GLN A 312 -27.18 2.72 13.56
C GLN A 312 -28.13 2.08 12.54
N ASP A 313 -27.56 1.51 11.49
CA ASP A 313 -28.29 0.85 10.41
C ASP A 313 -27.43 -0.26 9.78
N TYR A 314 -27.74 -1.51 10.13
CA TYR A 314 -27.02 -2.66 9.59
C TYR A 314 -27.33 -2.93 8.11
N VAL A 315 -28.52 -2.53 7.62
CA VAL A 315 -28.89 -2.73 6.22
C VAL A 315 -28.07 -1.79 5.34
N GLU A 316 -27.92 -0.52 5.74
CA GLU A 316 -27.00 0.41 5.07
C GLU A 316 -25.54 -0.01 5.21
N ALA A 317 -25.11 -0.48 6.40
CA ALA A 317 -23.76 -0.98 6.60
C ALA A 317 -23.41 -2.12 5.61
N LEU A 318 -24.32 -3.09 5.47
CA LEU A 318 -24.18 -4.20 4.53
C LEU A 318 -24.04 -3.72 3.07
N LYS A 319 -24.80 -2.72 2.63
CA LYS A 319 -24.66 -2.16 1.28
C LYS A 319 -23.26 -1.63 1.02
N TRP A 320 -22.68 -0.92 2.00
CA TRP A 320 -21.34 -0.37 1.87
C TRP A 320 -20.24 -1.43 1.97
N PHE A 321 -20.39 -2.40 2.88
CA PHE A 321 -19.50 -3.55 2.93
C PHE A 321 -19.54 -4.36 1.62
N GLN A 322 -20.72 -4.53 1.01
CA GLN A 322 -20.86 -5.22 -0.28
C GLN A 322 -20.07 -4.53 -1.39
N LYS A 323 -20.26 -3.21 -1.57
CA LYS A 323 -19.51 -2.42 -2.57
C LYS A 323 -17.99 -2.55 -2.38
N SER A 324 -17.51 -2.44 -1.15
CA SER A 324 -16.08 -2.52 -0.84
C SER A 324 -15.53 -3.94 -1.05
N ALA A 325 -16.31 -4.96 -0.68
CA ALA A 325 -15.94 -6.37 -0.86
C ALA A 325 -15.92 -6.80 -2.33
N ASP A 326 -16.80 -6.23 -3.16
CA ASP A 326 -16.85 -6.45 -4.61
C ASP A 326 -15.61 -5.87 -5.32
N LEU A 327 -15.03 -4.79 -4.77
CA LEU A 327 -13.72 -4.27 -5.16
C LEU A 327 -12.54 -5.10 -4.60
N GLY A 328 -12.82 -6.16 -3.85
CA GLY A 328 -11.82 -7.11 -3.35
C GLY A 328 -11.31 -6.83 -1.94
N TYR A 329 -11.79 -5.80 -1.24
CA TYR A 329 -11.23 -5.43 0.06
C TYR A 329 -11.54 -6.47 1.14
N HIS A 330 -10.49 -7.09 1.69
CA HIS A 330 -10.62 -8.24 2.59
C HIS A 330 -11.30 -7.92 3.92
N ASP A 331 -11.16 -6.70 4.47
CA ASP A 331 -11.81 -6.34 5.74
C ASP A 331 -13.32 -6.19 5.54
N ALA A 332 -13.75 -5.61 4.42
CA ALA A 332 -15.17 -5.56 4.05
C ALA A 332 -15.75 -6.96 3.80
N GLN A 333 -15.00 -7.84 3.15
CA GLN A 333 -15.39 -9.25 3.00
C GLN A 333 -15.54 -9.95 4.36
N SER A 334 -14.63 -9.71 5.31
CA SER A 334 -14.77 -10.22 6.68
C SER A 334 -16.01 -9.64 7.38
N ASN A 335 -16.26 -8.33 7.25
CA ASN A 335 -17.43 -7.66 7.81
C ASN A 335 -18.75 -8.20 7.24
N LEU A 336 -18.83 -8.48 5.94
CA LEU A 336 -19.97 -9.17 5.34
C LEU A 336 -20.15 -10.57 5.93
N GLY A 337 -19.07 -11.33 6.04
CA GLY A 337 -19.10 -12.65 6.67
C GLY A 337 -19.68 -12.59 8.08
N SER A 338 -19.28 -11.59 8.86
CA SER A 338 -19.79 -11.35 10.22
C SER A 338 -21.25 -10.94 10.25
N ALA A 339 -21.68 -10.10 9.31
CA ALA A 339 -23.07 -9.71 9.21
C ALA A 339 -23.99 -10.92 8.89
N TYR A 340 -23.58 -11.79 7.96
CA TYR A 340 -24.31 -13.04 7.69
C TYR A 340 -24.23 -14.04 8.84
N PHE A 341 -23.09 -14.14 9.53
CA PHE A 341 -22.91 -15.03 10.67
C PHE A 341 -23.83 -14.66 11.84
N HIS A 342 -24.00 -13.36 12.11
CA HIS A 342 -24.81 -12.86 13.23
C HIS A 342 -26.25 -12.49 12.84
N GLY A 343 -26.59 -12.48 11.54
CA GLY A 343 -27.88 -11.98 11.05
C GLY A 343 -28.05 -10.46 11.25
N GLN A 344 -26.97 -9.69 11.15
CA GLN A 344 -26.99 -8.23 11.34
C GLN A 344 -27.37 -7.55 10.03
N GLY A 345 -28.60 -7.04 9.93
CA GLY A 345 -29.11 -6.36 8.73
C GLY A 345 -29.49 -7.30 7.58
N VAL A 346 -29.35 -8.61 7.79
CA VAL A 346 -29.72 -9.68 6.86
C VAL A 346 -30.16 -10.90 7.66
N GLN A 347 -30.91 -11.81 7.04
CA GLN A 347 -31.17 -13.10 7.66
C GLN A 347 -29.85 -13.86 7.87
N GLN A 348 -29.69 -14.49 9.03
CA GLN A 348 -28.51 -15.29 9.33
C GLN A 348 -28.32 -16.39 8.28
N ASP A 349 -27.12 -16.48 7.71
CA ASP A 349 -26.77 -17.46 6.68
C ASP A 349 -25.29 -17.86 6.81
N TYR A 350 -25.06 -19.01 7.45
CA TYR A 350 -23.72 -19.56 7.63
C TYR A 350 -23.03 -19.94 6.32
N SER A 351 -23.77 -20.27 5.27
CA SER A 351 -23.19 -20.60 3.96
C SER A 351 -22.63 -19.35 3.28
N GLN A 352 -23.35 -18.22 3.37
CA GLN A 352 -22.83 -16.92 2.90
C GLN A 352 -21.68 -16.43 3.78
N ALA A 353 -21.77 -16.59 5.10
CA ALA A 353 -20.68 -16.27 6.02
C ALA A 353 -19.40 -17.04 5.64
N LEU A 354 -19.52 -18.36 5.43
CA LEU A 354 -18.41 -19.22 4.98
C LEU A 354 -17.77 -18.68 3.69
N LYS A 355 -18.60 -18.35 2.69
CA LYS A 355 -18.13 -17.87 1.39
C LYS A 355 -17.32 -16.58 1.54
N TRP A 356 -17.82 -15.61 2.30
CA TRP A 356 -17.17 -14.32 2.46
C TRP A 356 -15.93 -14.39 3.35
N TYR A 357 -16.01 -15.09 4.49
CA TYR A 357 -14.85 -15.30 5.33
C TYR A 357 -13.73 -16.05 4.60
N ARG A 358 -14.06 -17.06 3.77
CA ARG A 358 -13.04 -17.78 2.97
C ARG A 358 -12.32 -16.84 2.01
N LYS A 359 -13.04 -15.99 1.28
CA LYS A 359 -12.41 -14.99 0.39
C LYS A 359 -11.44 -14.07 1.14
N ALA A 360 -11.85 -13.53 2.29
CA ALA A 360 -10.99 -12.66 3.10
C ALA A 360 -9.78 -13.43 3.69
N ALA A 361 -10.01 -14.65 4.17
CA ALA A 361 -9.00 -15.49 4.80
C ALA A 361 -7.92 -15.96 3.81
N GLU A 362 -8.28 -16.21 2.55
CA GLU A 362 -7.37 -16.54 1.46
C GLU A 362 -6.46 -15.36 1.09
N GLN A 363 -6.92 -14.12 1.27
CA GLN A 363 -6.10 -12.91 1.20
C GLN A 363 -5.22 -12.69 2.45
N GLY A 364 -5.27 -13.61 3.41
CA GLY A 364 -4.46 -13.56 4.63
C GLY A 364 -5.04 -12.69 5.75
N ASN A 365 -6.32 -12.32 5.69
CA ASN A 365 -6.98 -11.60 6.76
C ASN A 365 -7.10 -12.47 8.02
N ALA A 366 -6.43 -12.06 9.11
CA ALA A 366 -6.36 -12.86 10.34
C ALA A 366 -7.72 -12.96 11.06
N GLU A 367 -8.51 -11.89 11.04
CA GLU A 367 -9.86 -11.84 11.63
C GLU A 367 -10.81 -12.81 10.91
N ALA A 368 -10.81 -12.82 9.58
CA ALA A 368 -11.61 -13.78 8.81
C ALA A 368 -11.15 -15.23 9.01
N GLN A 369 -9.84 -15.46 9.16
CA GLN A 369 -9.31 -16.79 9.53
C GLN A 369 -9.80 -17.22 10.91
N PHE A 370 -9.80 -16.31 11.90
CA PHE A 370 -10.37 -16.59 13.22
C PHE A 370 -11.88 -16.88 13.12
N ASN A 371 -12.62 -16.07 12.38
CA ASN A 371 -14.07 -16.23 12.21
C ASN A 371 -14.45 -17.50 11.43
N LEU A 372 -13.60 -17.99 10.52
CA LEU A 372 -13.77 -19.34 9.94
C LEU A 372 -13.61 -20.43 11.00
N GLY A 373 -12.64 -20.28 11.90
CA GLY A 373 -12.48 -21.16 13.04
C GLY A 373 -13.77 -21.23 13.87
N LEU A 374 -14.31 -20.06 14.24
CA LEU A 374 -15.57 -19.97 14.99
C LEU A 374 -16.74 -20.60 14.22
N LEU A 375 -16.81 -20.41 12.90
CA LEU A 375 -17.86 -20.96 12.06
C LEU A 375 -17.82 -22.49 11.99
N TYR A 376 -16.65 -23.10 11.84
CA TYR A 376 -16.49 -24.56 11.89
C TYR A 376 -16.65 -25.12 13.31
N SER A 377 -16.61 -24.29 14.34
CA SER A 377 -16.97 -24.67 15.71
C SER A 377 -18.48 -24.58 15.99
N GLN A 378 -19.31 -24.09 15.06
CA GLN A 378 -20.77 -24.00 15.25
C GLN A 378 -21.47 -25.36 15.02
N GLU A 379 -22.20 -25.83 16.02
CA GLU A 379 -22.99 -27.07 15.96
C GLU A 379 -24.12 -27.01 14.93
N ASN A 380 -24.76 -25.85 14.82
CA ASN A 380 -25.89 -25.54 13.94
C ASN A 380 -25.49 -25.25 12.48
N PHE A 381 -24.22 -25.39 12.14
CA PHE A 381 -23.73 -25.37 10.75
C PHE A 381 -23.30 -26.79 10.32
N LYS A 382 -22.01 -27.08 10.39
CA LYS A 382 -21.39 -28.39 10.20
C LYS A 382 -20.09 -28.36 11.00
N MET A 383 -20.18 -28.79 12.25
CA MET A 383 -19.04 -28.75 13.16
C MET A 383 -17.89 -29.59 12.59
N ASP A 384 -16.72 -28.98 12.45
CA ASP A 384 -15.48 -29.59 11.99
C ASP A 384 -14.33 -29.02 12.82
N THR A 385 -13.99 -29.74 13.88
CA THR A 385 -12.98 -29.30 14.85
C THR A 385 -11.56 -29.33 14.28
N VAL A 386 -11.30 -30.16 13.27
CA VAL A 386 -10.00 -30.23 12.60
C VAL A 386 -9.82 -28.99 11.70
N GLU A 387 -10.85 -28.62 10.94
CA GLU A 387 -10.79 -27.38 10.16
C GLU A 387 -10.79 -26.13 11.04
N ALA A 388 -11.55 -26.13 12.14
CA ALA A 388 -11.51 -25.02 13.10
C ALA A 388 -10.08 -24.81 13.63
N ALA A 389 -9.41 -25.87 14.08
CA ALA A 389 -8.02 -25.81 14.54
C ALA A 389 -7.06 -25.30 13.45
N ARG A 390 -7.26 -25.75 12.19
CA ARG A 390 -6.43 -25.31 11.05
C ARG A 390 -6.54 -23.80 10.81
N TRP A 391 -7.75 -23.25 10.87
CA TRP A 391 -7.97 -21.83 10.67
C TRP A 391 -7.49 -20.98 11.84
N TYR A 392 -7.72 -21.42 13.10
CA TYR A 392 -7.14 -20.76 14.26
C TYR A 392 -5.61 -20.75 14.22
N LYS A 393 -4.97 -21.83 13.78
CA LYS A 393 -3.50 -21.89 13.61
C LYS A 393 -2.99 -20.83 12.62
N ARG A 394 -3.69 -20.62 11.49
CA ARG A 394 -3.33 -19.59 10.51
C ARG A 394 -3.46 -18.18 11.09
N ALA A 395 -4.55 -17.89 11.79
CA ALA A 395 -4.76 -16.61 12.44
C ALA A 395 -3.75 -16.36 13.58
N ALA A 396 -3.50 -17.38 14.41
CA ALA A 396 -2.54 -17.33 15.52
C ALA A 396 -1.10 -17.07 15.05
N ALA A 397 -0.71 -17.67 13.91
CA ALA A 397 0.59 -17.42 13.27
C ALA A 397 0.77 -15.97 12.80
N LYS A 398 -0.33 -15.24 12.59
CA LYS A 398 -0.36 -13.80 12.29
C LYS A 398 -0.49 -12.92 13.54
N GLY A 399 -0.39 -13.51 14.73
CA GLY A 399 -0.48 -12.79 16.00
C GLY A 399 -1.91 -12.54 16.50
N HIS A 400 -2.92 -13.17 15.90
CA HIS A 400 -4.30 -12.99 16.35
C HIS A 400 -4.51 -13.63 17.73
N GLY A 401 -4.75 -12.79 18.73
CA GLY A 401 -4.79 -13.22 20.13
C GLY A 401 -5.95 -14.16 20.47
N ASP A 402 -7.17 -13.89 20.01
CA ASP A 402 -8.30 -14.77 20.32
C ASP A 402 -8.15 -16.14 19.65
N ALA A 403 -7.62 -16.19 18.43
CA ALA A 403 -7.26 -17.44 17.78
C ALA A 403 -6.19 -18.23 18.55
N GLN A 404 -5.21 -17.57 19.15
CA GLN A 404 -4.21 -18.22 20.02
C GLN A 404 -4.87 -18.83 21.26
N VAL A 405 -5.80 -18.13 21.90
CA VAL A 405 -6.57 -18.62 23.05
C VAL A 405 -7.43 -19.82 22.67
N HIS A 406 -8.19 -19.73 21.57
CA HIS A 406 -9.05 -20.82 21.10
C HIS A 406 -8.23 -22.06 20.71
N LEU A 407 -7.10 -21.87 20.01
CA LEU A 407 -6.22 -22.97 19.64
C LEU A 407 -5.55 -23.61 20.86
N ALA A 408 -5.14 -22.82 21.85
CA ALA A 408 -4.60 -23.33 23.11
C ALA A 408 -5.65 -24.17 23.86
N ALA A 409 -6.90 -23.70 23.93
CA ALA A 409 -8.00 -24.46 24.53
C ALA A 409 -8.26 -25.79 23.78
N MET A 410 -8.20 -25.79 22.45
CA MET A 410 -8.33 -27.01 21.65
C MET A 410 -7.19 -28.00 21.94
N HIS A 411 -5.95 -27.52 22.04
CA HIS A 411 -4.79 -28.34 22.39
C HIS A 411 -4.89 -28.96 23.79
N VAL A 412 -5.47 -28.25 24.77
CA VAL A 412 -5.71 -28.79 26.13
C VAL A 412 -6.86 -29.79 26.14
N GLY A 413 -7.96 -29.47 25.43
CA GLY A 413 -9.14 -30.33 25.38
C GLY A 413 -8.99 -31.57 24.50
N GLY A 414 -7.92 -31.66 23.71
CA GLY A 414 -7.73 -32.74 22.72
C GLY A 414 -8.76 -32.69 21.57
N VAL A 415 -9.33 -31.52 21.30
CA VAL A 415 -10.41 -31.35 20.32
C VAL A 415 -9.79 -31.04 18.97
N GLY A 416 -9.69 -32.06 18.10
CA GLY A 416 -9.11 -31.95 16.76
C GLY A 416 -7.57 -31.85 16.72
N VAL A 417 -6.93 -31.35 17.79
CA VAL A 417 -5.47 -31.30 18.00
C VAL A 417 -5.13 -31.44 19.49
N HIS A 418 -3.99 -32.05 19.85
CA HIS A 418 -3.50 -32.11 21.25
C HIS A 418 -2.00 -31.85 21.33
N ASN A 419 -1.59 -30.88 22.15
CA ASN A 419 -0.18 -30.59 22.46
C ASN A 419 -0.08 -29.62 23.67
N ALA A 420 0.22 -30.14 24.86
CA ALA A 420 0.28 -29.35 26.10
C ALA A 420 1.35 -28.24 26.09
N ALA A 421 2.50 -28.49 25.44
CA ALA A 421 3.58 -27.50 25.35
C ALA A 421 3.18 -26.33 24.43
N GLU A 422 2.55 -26.64 23.30
CA GLU A 422 2.05 -25.62 22.38
C GLU A 422 0.88 -24.83 22.98
N ALA A 423 -0.01 -25.47 23.74
CA ALA A 423 -1.06 -24.78 24.49
C ALA A 423 -0.48 -23.73 25.45
N SER A 424 0.54 -24.11 26.23
CA SER A 424 1.24 -23.20 27.15
C SER A 424 1.93 -22.04 26.41
N ARG A 425 2.56 -22.33 25.26
CA ARG A 425 3.21 -21.31 24.42
C ARG A 425 2.21 -20.29 23.89
N LEU A 426 1.10 -20.75 23.31
CA LEU A 426 0.04 -19.91 22.75
C LEU A 426 -0.66 -19.10 23.83
N TYR A 427 -0.94 -19.71 24.99
CA TYR A 427 -1.48 -19.00 26.15
C TYR A 427 -0.57 -17.84 26.57
N ASN A 428 0.73 -18.08 26.71
CA ASN A 428 1.68 -17.04 27.11
C ASN A 428 1.76 -15.92 26.07
N LEU A 429 1.73 -16.25 24.78
CA LEU A 429 1.75 -15.26 23.70
C LEU A 429 0.50 -14.37 23.72
N ALA A 430 -0.66 -14.94 23.97
CA ALA A 430 -1.90 -14.20 24.07
C ALA A 430 -2.03 -13.49 25.43
N CYS A 431 -2.25 -14.25 26.50
CA CYS A 431 -2.75 -13.75 27.77
C CYS A 431 -1.74 -12.90 28.56
N ASN A 432 -0.43 -13.03 28.31
CA ASN A 432 0.56 -12.20 28.98
C ASN A 432 0.84 -10.89 28.25
N THR A 433 0.42 -10.76 26.97
CA THR A 433 0.63 -9.55 26.17
C THR A 433 -0.55 -8.59 26.25
N ALA A 434 -1.76 -9.12 26.39
CA ALA A 434 -2.98 -8.33 26.60
C ALA A 434 -4.04 -9.15 27.36
N PRO A 435 -4.78 -8.52 28.28
CA PRO A 435 -5.90 -9.19 28.96
C PRO A 435 -6.97 -9.56 27.94
N ARG A 436 -7.39 -10.83 27.94
CA ARG A 436 -8.48 -11.34 27.10
C ARG A 436 -9.50 -12.12 27.92
N PRO A 437 -10.75 -12.18 27.46
CA PRO A 437 -11.74 -13.10 28.01
C PRO A 437 -11.18 -14.54 27.98
N ASN A 438 -11.49 -15.34 28.99
CA ASN A 438 -11.12 -16.76 29.10
C ASN A 438 -9.64 -17.07 29.41
N CYS A 439 -8.76 -16.08 29.56
CA CYS A 439 -7.39 -16.33 29.99
C CYS A 439 -7.33 -16.96 31.40
N GLY A 440 -8.20 -16.55 32.32
CA GLY A 440 -8.24 -17.11 33.68
C GLY A 440 -8.56 -18.61 33.68
N SER A 441 -9.68 -18.98 33.05
CA SER A 441 -10.14 -20.38 32.96
C SER A 441 -9.18 -21.25 32.13
N LEU A 442 -8.62 -20.71 31.04
CA LEU A 442 -7.63 -21.44 30.23
C LEU A 442 -6.36 -21.75 31.02
N LYS A 443 -5.90 -20.83 31.89
CA LYS A 443 -4.72 -21.07 32.74
C LYS A 443 -4.92 -22.29 33.64
N GLU A 444 -6.07 -22.37 34.30
CA GLU A 444 -6.42 -23.50 35.16
C GLU A 444 -6.46 -24.82 34.39
N LEU A 445 -7.05 -24.80 33.18
CA LEU A 445 -7.09 -25.98 32.31
C LEU A 445 -5.70 -26.45 31.87
N ILE A 446 -4.79 -25.53 31.53
CA ILE A 446 -3.40 -25.86 31.18
C ILE A 446 -2.65 -26.47 32.37
N GLU A 447 -2.84 -25.91 33.57
CA GLU A 447 -2.22 -26.45 34.80
C GLU A 447 -2.74 -27.86 35.14
N ILE A 448 -4.03 -28.11 34.90
CA ILE A 448 -4.63 -29.44 35.06
C ILE A 448 -4.07 -30.43 34.02
N ASP A 449 -3.98 -30.03 32.74
CA ASP A 449 -3.46 -30.86 31.66
C ASP A 449 -1.98 -31.24 31.88
N ALA A 450 -1.16 -30.29 32.33
CA ALA A 450 0.22 -30.54 32.74
C ALA A 450 0.32 -31.56 33.90
N LYS A 451 -0.63 -31.53 34.84
CA LYS A 451 -0.71 -32.50 35.95
C LYS A 451 -1.20 -33.87 35.51
N LYS A 452 -2.06 -33.99 34.49
CA LYS A 452 -2.47 -35.29 33.91
C LYS A 452 -1.30 -36.03 33.28
N VAL A 453 -0.37 -35.31 32.65
CA VAL A 453 0.90 -35.86 32.15
C VAL A 453 1.85 -36.26 33.29
N SER A 454 1.64 -35.73 34.51
CA SER A 454 2.48 -35.97 35.69
C SER A 454 2.13 -37.26 36.47
N VAL A 455 1.04 -37.96 36.13
CA VAL A 455 0.71 -39.27 36.74
C VAL A 455 1.51 -40.36 36.04
N VAL A 456 2.80 -40.44 36.36
CA VAL A 456 3.66 -41.58 36.02
C VAL A 456 3.65 -42.55 37.21
N VAL A 457 3.32 -43.80 36.90
CA VAL A 457 3.27 -44.99 37.75
C VAL A 457 4.45 -45.09 38.72
N VAL A 458 4.17 -45.13 40.03
CA VAL A 458 5.08 -45.71 41.03
C VAL A 458 4.58 -47.14 41.31
N ALA A 459 5.16 -48.14 40.65
CA ALA A 459 4.93 -49.53 41.00
C ALA A 459 5.88 -49.92 42.16
N LYS A 460 5.33 -50.28 43.32
CA LYS A 460 6.00 -51.15 44.29
C LYS A 460 5.42 -52.54 44.10
N ASP A 461 6.20 -53.43 43.48
CA ASP A 461 5.87 -54.84 43.47
C ASP A 461 6.15 -55.45 44.86
N LYS A 462 5.23 -56.29 45.32
CA LYS A 462 5.31 -57.00 46.60
C LYS A 462 5.88 -58.38 46.32
N SER A 463 7.14 -58.62 46.66
CA SER A 463 7.57 -59.97 46.97
C SER A 463 8.65 -60.02 48.05
N GLN A 464 8.22 -60.54 49.19
CA GLN A 464 8.97 -61.29 50.19
C GLN A 464 9.67 -60.53 51.32
N VAL A 465 9.22 -60.91 52.51
CA VAL A 465 9.72 -60.61 53.84
C VAL A 465 10.97 -61.44 54.10
N ALA A 466 12.06 -60.80 54.52
CA ALA A 466 12.90 -61.24 55.64
C ALA A 466 13.87 -60.11 56.03
N GLY A 467 14.19 -60.05 57.33
CA GLY A 467 14.86 -58.97 58.09
C GLY A 467 15.96 -58.13 57.42
N ASP A 468 16.10 -56.95 58.02
CA ASP A 468 17.19 -55.97 57.91
C ASP A 468 17.07 -54.83 56.88
N ALA A 469 17.67 -53.71 57.27
CA ALA A 469 17.32 -52.36 56.85
C ALA A 469 18.17 -51.81 55.68
N ILE A 470 17.53 -50.96 54.87
CA ILE A 470 18.05 -49.87 53.99
C ILE A 470 18.86 -50.26 52.73
N THR A 471 18.50 -49.72 51.54
CA THR A 471 19.27 -48.73 50.73
C THR A 471 18.84 -48.65 49.24
N THR A 472 18.96 -47.45 48.68
CA THR A 472 18.62 -47.03 47.31
C THR A 472 19.62 -47.58 46.29
N GLU A 473 19.31 -48.70 45.65
CA GLU A 473 19.96 -49.14 44.41
C GLU A 473 19.03 -50.11 43.68
N ASN A 474 18.94 -49.99 42.35
CA ASN A 474 18.13 -50.78 41.39
C ASN A 474 16.80 -50.15 40.92
N MET A 475 16.89 -49.00 40.24
CA MET A 475 15.92 -48.57 39.22
C MET A 475 16.20 -49.31 37.89
N GLN A 476 15.20 -49.97 37.30
CA GLN A 476 15.16 -50.21 35.86
C GLN A 476 13.94 -49.52 35.25
N VAL A 477 14.21 -48.53 34.40
CA VAL A 477 13.24 -47.72 33.65
C VAL A 477 13.00 -48.41 32.30
N ARG A 478 11.73 -48.68 31.94
CA ARG A 478 11.34 -48.92 30.55
C ARG A 478 10.44 -47.78 30.07
N ARG A 479 10.91 -47.06 29.04
CA ARG A 479 10.15 -46.09 28.25
C ARG A 479 9.01 -46.80 27.52
N ILE A 480 7.82 -46.22 27.53
CA ILE A 480 6.82 -46.44 26.48
C ILE A 480 6.67 -45.12 25.74
N ASN A 481 7.15 -45.10 24.49
CA ASN A 481 6.79 -44.08 23.51
C ASN A 481 5.32 -44.31 23.12
N LEU A 482 4.50 -43.25 23.13
CA LEU A 482 3.28 -43.20 22.34
C LEU A 482 3.58 -42.36 21.11
N ASP A 483 4.23 -42.98 20.13
CA ASP A 483 4.22 -42.50 18.75
C ASP A 483 3.36 -43.47 17.92
N VAL A 484 2.46 -42.87 17.14
CA VAL A 484 1.66 -43.43 16.05
C VAL A 484 0.45 -44.30 16.44
N LEU A 485 -0.76 -43.77 16.25
CA LEU A 485 -1.87 -44.57 15.70
C LEU A 485 -2.64 -43.77 14.62
N PRO A 486 -3.13 -44.44 13.55
CA PRO A 486 -3.73 -43.84 12.36
C PRO A 486 -5.25 -43.63 12.50
N ASP A 487 -5.81 -42.93 11.51
CA ASP A 487 -7.23 -42.67 11.27
C ASP A 487 -8.17 -43.86 11.61
N ASP A 488 -9.17 -43.62 12.47
CA ASP A 488 -10.60 -44.01 12.33
C ASP A 488 -11.33 -44.14 13.70
N TYR A 489 -12.63 -43.76 13.68
CA TYR A 489 -13.71 -43.98 14.67
C TYR A 489 -13.84 -43.13 15.96
N VAL A 490 -14.83 -42.23 15.90
CA VAL A 490 -16.00 -42.00 16.78
C VAL A 490 -16.16 -42.84 18.08
N THR A 491 -16.63 -42.13 19.13
CA THR A 491 -17.41 -42.48 20.36
C THR A 491 -16.72 -42.54 21.75
N PRO A 492 -17.46 -42.10 22.82
CA PRO A 492 -16.89 -41.60 24.08
C PRO A 492 -16.95 -42.60 25.24
N GLY A 493 -16.09 -42.44 26.26
CA GLY A 493 -16.32 -43.11 27.54
C GLY A 493 -15.18 -43.08 28.56
N ARG A 494 -15.53 -42.57 29.76
CA ARG A 494 -14.99 -42.84 31.12
C ARG A 494 -13.60 -42.32 31.49
N PHE A 495 -13.60 -41.26 32.30
CA PHE A 495 -12.54 -41.01 33.29
C PHE A 495 -12.97 -41.56 34.64
N ALA A 496 -12.05 -42.27 35.30
CA ALA A 496 -12.20 -42.75 36.66
C ALA A 496 -12.05 -41.60 37.66
N GLU A 497 -12.93 -41.61 38.67
CA GLU A 497 -12.84 -40.81 39.90
C GLU A 497 -11.54 -41.08 40.66
N ILE A 498 -10.95 -40.01 41.22
CA ILE A 498 -10.18 -40.08 42.45
C ILE A 498 -10.85 -39.10 43.41
N GLU A 499 -11.26 -39.61 44.57
CA GLU A 499 -12.07 -38.92 45.58
C GLU A 499 -11.48 -37.58 46.03
N GLY A 500 -12.32 -36.55 45.98
CA GLY A 500 -12.03 -35.22 46.47
C GLY A 500 -13.20 -34.24 46.33
N LYS A 501 -14.43 -34.70 46.61
CA LYS A 501 -15.65 -33.92 46.91
C LYS A 501 -15.83 -32.57 46.15
N ILE A 502 -16.45 -32.61 44.97
CA ILE A 502 -17.25 -31.47 44.44
C ILE A 502 -18.53 -32.01 43.77
N LEU A 503 -19.65 -31.39 44.16
CA LEU A 503 -21.06 -31.57 43.81
C LEU A 503 -21.39 -32.33 42.51
N GLU A 504 -21.99 -33.51 42.69
CA GLU A 504 -22.72 -34.24 41.66
C GLU A 504 -23.94 -33.43 41.19
N ARG A 505 -24.01 -33.12 39.89
CA ARG A 505 -25.28 -32.99 39.21
C ARG A 505 -25.39 -34.19 38.28
N ASN A 506 -26.25 -35.14 38.64
CA ASN A 506 -26.56 -36.31 37.83
C ASN A 506 -27.06 -35.87 36.45
N VAL A 507 -26.27 -36.11 35.40
CA VAL A 507 -26.72 -36.01 34.01
C VAL A 507 -26.73 -37.42 33.44
N GLU A 508 -27.90 -37.87 32.98
CA GLU A 508 -28.09 -39.22 32.43
C GLU A 508 -27.29 -39.43 31.13
N PRO A 509 -26.78 -40.64 30.87
CA PRO A 509 -26.05 -40.95 29.65
C PRO A 509 -26.93 -40.76 28.40
N GLY A 510 -26.51 -39.89 27.48
CA GLY A 510 -27.19 -39.67 26.18
C GLY A 510 -27.73 -38.26 25.93
N VAL A 511 -27.57 -37.32 26.87
CA VAL A 511 -27.95 -35.92 26.66
C VAL A 511 -26.72 -35.09 26.24
N PRO A 512 -26.78 -34.28 25.15
CA PRO A 512 -25.68 -33.40 24.76
C PRO A 512 -25.43 -32.32 25.82
N VAL A 513 -24.17 -32.13 26.21
CA VAL A 513 -23.74 -31.03 27.10
C VAL A 513 -23.38 -29.83 26.23
N ARG A 514 -23.96 -28.66 26.53
CA ARG A 514 -23.81 -27.44 25.72
C ARG A 514 -22.44 -26.80 25.96
N LEU A 515 -21.84 -26.25 24.90
CA LEU A 515 -20.62 -25.44 24.99
C LEU A 515 -20.76 -24.23 25.94
N SER A 516 -21.98 -23.72 26.15
CA SER A 516 -22.29 -22.65 27.11
C SER A 516 -22.07 -23.04 28.58
N ASP A 517 -22.07 -24.34 28.88
CA ASP A 517 -22.06 -24.84 30.26
C ASP A 517 -20.63 -25.15 30.74
N ILE A 518 -19.64 -25.09 29.84
CA ILE A 518 -18.21 -25.25 30.14
C ILE A 518 -17.53 -23.87 30.32
N VAL A 519 -18.21 -22.78 29.96
CA VAL A 519 -17.64 -21.42 29.91
C VAL A 519 -18.13 -20.49 31.03
N ASN A 520 -18.94 -20.97 32.00
CA ASN A 520 -19.29 -20.19 33.20
C ASN A 520 -18.56 -20.66 34.45
#